data_AF-A0A368XBV5-F1
#
_entry.id   AF-A0A368XBV5-F1
#
_cell.length_a   1.000
_cell.length_b   1.000
_cell.length_c   1.000
_cell.angle_alpha   90.00
_cell.angle_beta   90.00
_cell.angle_gamma   90.00
#
_symmetry.space_group_name_H-M   'P 1'
#
loop_
_entity.id
_entity.type
_entity.pdbx_description
1 polymer ?
#
loop_
_entity_poly.entity_id
_entity_poly.type
_entity_poly.pdbx_seq_one_letter_code
_entity_poly.pdbx_strand_id
1 'polypeptide(L)'
;MSGGPCTVLRTLGGLALLAVVLQVQARDLAEIRRSGELRLCVAGSSAAYYQVNGEDFARAMGLGVRTTVLSSWDEQFHNAQGVTVQEASYEAALLANGRCDLYPNDLHMVDWRKTKMLLVPYFLTRSVVVARPELRGVLREPADLAGRAAAVQAGTTYEAWLRAFNATLPQDKAIAMQNAPTAQSLRRVAERRADFTVLAAESAFKAVRDDLEHLDLLFTVGDATEVGWGMGVDAHDLQAALARYFADSQRVGSRLDLSWRKFYGVSLTEYRLFSAPFDRRGQLMTLWSTWGLPLLAGCVGVFGAMLFWAGRLRREVLRHREAAVALHESQQQMSHEAQRRSAVSDLLLALQQARTPEAFGQAVLRELGRQAPVGQALFATVDRTGQAVARAHYAGAGATPAQTLVEMPSTAVLVDRCIATGQPVLVEQPGPDYLRIRSGLGHGTPAAIVVLPVLDSGRVTAVIEVAMVQAMTAPLWQLLEAFQPIVAVSLARFAPDAPLPDHEGGDAMAATVLTEALP
;
A
#
# COMPACT_ATOMS: atom_id res chain seq x y z
N MET A 1 18.96 -112.03 -46.12
CA MET A 1 20.43 -111.83 -46.22
C MET A 1 20.72 -110.46 -45.62
N SER A 2 21.15 -110.44 -44.36
CA SER A 2 22.46 -109.94 -43.89
C SER A 2 22.61 -108.41 -43.99
N GLY A 3 22.84 -107.62 -42.94
CA GLY A 3 23.30 -107.93 -41.58
C GLY A 3 23.02 -106.77 -40.62
N GLY A 4 23.33 -107.02 -39.35
CA GLY A 4 22.93 -106.25 -38.17
C GLY A 4 23.65 -104.92 -37.87
N PRO A 5 23.39 -104.34 -36.68
CA PRO A 5 23.42 -102.89 -36.39
C PRO A 5 24.57 -102.46 -35.44
N CYS A 6 24.45 -101.26 -34.83
CA CYS A 6 25.30 -100.58 -33.81
C CYS A 6 26.36 -99.61 -34.41
N THR A 7 26.63 -98.37 -33.96
CA THR A 7 26.49 -97.71 -32.64
C THR A 7 26.64 -96.15 -32.76
N VAL A 8 25.73 -95.40 -32.11
CA VAL A 8 25.84 -94.12 -31.35
C VAL A 8 26.83 -92.99 -31.75
N LEU A 9 26.30 -91.75 -31.86
CA LEU A 9 26.79 -90.46 -31.30
C LEU A 9 26.00 -89.31 -32.00
N ARG A 10 25.66 -88.12 -31.48
CA ARG A 10 25.71 -87.45 -30.17
C ARG A 10 24.92 -86.13 -30.38
N THR A 11 24.10 -85.75 -29.41
CA THR A 11 23.78 -84.35 -29.00
C THR A 11 23.56 -83.28 -30.08
N LEU A 12 22.29 -82.99 -30.41
CA LEU A 12 21.87 -81.71 -30.99
C LEU A 12 21.65 -80.69 -29.86
N GLY A 13 22.73 -79.98 -29.49
CA GLY A 13 22.65 -78.76 -28.69
C GLY A 13 22.55 -77.55 -29.62
N GLY A 14 21.35 -77.05 -29.83
CA GLY A 14 21.12 -75.79 -30.55
C GLY A 14 21.58 -74.61 -29.69
N LEU A 15 22.77 -74.07 -29.96
CA LEU A 15 23.18 -72.76 -29.49
C LEU A 15 22.68 -71.72 -30.49
N ALA A 16 21.51 -71.16 -30.23
CA ALA A 16 21.11 -69.89 -30.81
C ALA A 16 22.03 -68.81 -30.22
N LEU A 17 23.00 -68.34 -30.99
CA LEU A 17 23.69 -67.08 -30.69
C LEU A 17 22.66 -65.95 -30.82
N LEU A 18 22.05 -65.57 -29.71
CA LEU A 18 21.38 -64.27 -29.60
C LEU A 18 22.50 -63.22 -29.66
N ALA A 19 22.72 -62.64 -30.84
CA ALA A 19 23.44 -61.38 -30.95
C ALA A 19 22.61 -60.32 -30.22
N VAL A 20 22.94 -60.05 -28.96
CA VAL A 20 22.44 -58.89 -28.24
C VAL A 20 23.00 -57.68 -28.97
N VAL A 21 22.20 -57.11 -29.87
CA VAL A 21 22.42 -55.75 -30.36
C VAL A 21 22.22 -54.87 -29.13
N LEU A 22 23.32 -54.51 -28.45
CA LEU A 22 23.34 -53.43 -27.48
C LEU A 22 22.78 -52.21 -28.21
N GLN A 23 21.51 -51.90 -28.00
CA GLN A 23 20.98 -50.60 -28.37
C GLN A 23 21.76 -49.59 -27.54
N VAL A 24 22.73 -48.94 -28.16
CA VAL A 24 23.50 -47.88 -27.54
C VAL A 24 22.50 -46.76 -27.27
N GLN A 25 22.20 -46.53 -26.00
CA GLN A 25 21.33 -45.45 -25.53
C GLN A 25 22.20 -44.25 -25.15
N ALA A 26 21.57 -43.09 -24.92
CA ALA A 26 22.23 -41.91 -24.37
C ALA A 26 22.94 -42.27 -23.06
N ARG A 27 24.17 -41.77 -22.88
CA ARG A 27 25.00 -42.08 -21.71
C ARG A 27 24.88 -41.00 -20.65
N ASP A 28 24.57 -41.41 -19.43
CA ASP A 28 24.65 -40.50 -18.26
C ASP A 28 26.10 -40.30 -17.78
N LEU A 29 26.31 -39.38 -16.83
CA LEU A 29 27.65 -39.10 -16.31
C LEU A 29 28.28 -40.32 -15.61
N ALA A 30 27.48 -41.18 -14.97
CA ALA A 30 27.99 -42.36 -14.28
C ALA A 30 28.53 -43.39 -15.27
N GLU A 31 27.85 -43.59 -16.40
CA GLU A 31 28.30 -44.43 -17.51
C GLU A 31 29.53 -43.87 -18.20
N ILE A 32 29.57 -42.56 -18.45
CA ILE A 32 30.74 -41.89 -19.01
C ILE A 32 31.96 -42.12 -18.10
N ARG A 33 31.81 -41.91 -16.79
CA ARG A 33 32.87 -42.16 -15.80
C ARG A 33 33.30 -43.63 -15.76
N ARG A 34 32.34 -44.57 -15.82
CA ARG A 34 32.63 -46.01 -15.86
C ARG A 34 33.41 -46.40 -17.12
N SER A 35 33.09 -45.78 -18.26
CA SER A 35 33.80 -46.01 -19.53
C SER A 35 35.18 -45.33 -19.58
N GLY A 36 35.40 -44.30 -18.75
CA GLY A 36 36.63 -43.52 -18.75
C GLY A 36 36.83 -42.62 -19.99
N GLU A 37 35.83 -42.50 -20.87
CA GLU A 37 35.91 -41.80 -22.15
C GLU A 37 34.70 -40.88 -22.39
N LEU A 38 34.97 -39.59 -22.61
CA LEU A 38 34.01 -38.61 -23.11
C LEU A 38 34.08 -38.53 -24.65
N ARG A 39 32.93 -38.68 -25.31
CA ARG A 39 32.80 -38.63 -26.77
C ARG A 39 32.34 -37.24 -27.21
N LEU A 40 33.22 -36.53 -27.90
CA LEU A 40 32.97 -35.20 -28.43
C LEU A 40 32.60 -35.28 -29.91
N CYS A 41 31.62 -34.49 -30.32
CA CYS A 41 31.29 -34.34 -31.74
C CYS A 41 31.35 -32.87 -32.14
N VAL A 42 32.32 -32.55 -33.01
CA VAL A 42 32.64 -31.18 -33.41
C VAL A 42 32.23 -30.92 -34.85
N ALA A 43 31.74 -29.71 -35.15
CA ALA A 43 31.21 -29.38 -36.46
C ALA A 43 31.66 -28.01 -36.97
N GLY A 44 31.62 -27.83 -38.29
CA GLY A 44 31.83 -26.54 -38.94
C GLY A 44 33.28 -26.05 -38.98
N SER A 45 33.46 -24.81 -39.44
CA SER A 45 34.80 -24.22 -39.70
C SER A 45 35.63 -24.01 -38.42
N SER A 46 35.00 -24.03 -37.25
CA SER A 46 35.65 -23.82 -35.94
C SER A 46 35.86 -25.14 -35.17
N ALA A 47 35.72 -26.30 -35.82
CA ALA A 47 35.84 -27.62 -35.18
C ALA A 47 37.12 -27.79 -34.34
N ALA A 48 38.26 -27.26 -34.79
CA ALA A 48 39.51 -27.33 -34.02
C ALA A 48 39.46 -26.57 -32.69
N TYR A 49 38.77 -25.42 -32.66
CA TYR A 49 38.55 -24.65 -31.43
C TYR A 49 37.60 -25.39 -30.48
N TYR A 50 36.49 -25.92 -31.01
CA TYR A 50 35.53 -26.71 -30.24
C TYR A 50 36.16 -27.96 -29.64
N GLN A 51 37.03 -28.64 -30.40
CA GLN A 51 37.78 -29.80 -29.93
C GLN A 51 38.69 -29.43 -28.75
N VAL A 52 39.52 -28.39 -28.89
CA VAL A 52 40.44 -27.98 -27.81
C VAL A 52 39.70 -27.70 -26.51
N ASN A 53 38.54 -27.04 -26.58
CA ASN A 53 37.77 -26.70 -25.38
C ASN A 53 37.06 -27.91 -24.77
N GLY A 54 36.48 -28.78 -25.62
CA GLY A 54 35.83 -30.00 -25.15
C GLY A 54 36.82 -30.99 -24.52
N GLU A 55 38.02 -31.11 -25.08
CA GLU A 55 39.10 -31.94 -24.51
C GLU A 55 39.58 -31.39 -23.17
N ASP A 56 39.58 -30.07 -23.00
CA ASP A 56 39.93 -29.47 -21.72
C ASP A 56 38.88 -29.78 -20.63
N PHE A 57 37.60 -29.72 -21.00
CA PHE A 57 36.52 -30.15 -20.11
C PHE A 57 36.63 -31.64 -19.73
N ALA A 58 36.93 -32.51 -20.71
CA ALA A 58 37.19 -33.93 -20.43
C ALA A 58 38.34 -34.12 -19.42
N ARG A 59 39.43 -33.37 -19.60
CA ARG A 59 40.58 -33.37 -18.68
C ARG A 59 40.23 -32.87 -17.29
N ALA A 60 39.42 -31.81 -17.19
CA ALA A 60 38.93 -31.29 -15.90
C ALA A 60 38.08 -32.33 -15.15
N MET A 61 37.41 -33.22 -15.87
CA MET A 61 36.67 -34.36 -15.30
C MET A 61 37.52 -35.61 -15.06
N GLY A 62 38.80 -35.60 -15.44
CA GLY A 62 39.68 -36.77 -15.33
C GLY A 62 39.35 -37.89 -16.33
N LEU A 63 38.79 -37.56 -17.49
CA LEU A 63 38.36 -38.53 -18.51
C LEU A 63 39.28 -38.50 -19.74
N GLY A 64 39.41 -39.65 -20.39
CA GLY A 64 39.89 -39.73 -21.77
C GLY A 64 38.88 -39.12 -22.73
N VAL A 65 39.31 -38.87 -23.97
CA VAL A 65 38.49 -38.18 -24.96
C VAL A 65 38.56 -38.84 -26.32
N ARG A 66 37.40 -38.96 -26.98
CA ARG A 66 37.28 -39.36 -28.37
C ARG A 66 36.52 -38.30 -29.14
N THR A 67 37.19 -37.65 -30.08
CA THR A 67 36.59 -36.58 -30.90
C THR A 67 36.21 -37.10 -32.28
N THR A 68 35.00 -36.79 -32.72
CA THR A 68 34.50 -37.06 -34.07
C THR A 68 34.19 -35.73 -34.75
N VAL A 69 34.73 -35.50 -35.94
CA VAL A 69 34.38 -34.35 -36.77
C VAL A 69 33.17 -34.72 -37.62
N LEU A 70 32.08 -33.96 -37.50
CA LEU A 70 30.85 -34.16 -38.26
C LEU A 70 31.03 -33.69 -39.71
N SER A 71 30.32 -34.37 -40.61
CA SER A 71 30.38 -34.12 -42.06
C SER A 71 29.79 -32.76 -42.45
N SER A 72 28.83 -32.27 -41.65
CA SER A 72 28.17 -30.99 -41.86
C SER A 72 27.77 -30.36 -40.53
N TRP A 73 27.46 -29.06 -40.54
CA TRP A 73 26.92 -28.36 -39.37
C TRP A 73 25.56 -28.90 -38.93
N ASP A 74 24.77 -29.40 -39.88
CA ASP A 74 23.38 -29.82 -39.63
C ASP A 74 23.29 -31.22 -38.97
N GLU A 75 24.31 -32.07 -39.15
CA GLU A 75 24.33 -33.45 -38.65
C GLU A 75 24.08 -33.58 -37.14
N GLN A 76 24.54 -32.60 -36.35
CA GLN A 76 24.33 -32.57 -34.90
C GLN A 76 22.86 -32.40 -34.47
N PHE A 77 21.96 -32.07 -35.39
CA PHE A 77 20.52 -31.89 -35.15
C PHE A 77 19.65 -32.95 -35.81
N HIS A 78 20.24 -33.93 -36.50
CA HIS A 78 19.51 -34.96 -37.21
C HIS A 78 18.69 -35.83 -36.25
N ASN A 79 17.47 -36.19 -36.67
CA ASN A 79 16.70 -37.25 -36.06
C ASN A 79 17.24 -38.64 -36.47
N ALA A 80 16.57 -39.71 -36.03
CA ALA A 80 16.96 -41.08 -36.37
C ALA A 80 16.95 -41.39 -37.88
N GLN A 81 16.27 -40.57 -38.69
CA GLN A 81 16.21 -40.68 -40.15
C GLN A 81 17.29 -39.85 -40.86
N GLY A 82 18.16 -39.15 -40.13
CA GLY A 82 19.23 -38.34 -40.74
C GLY A 82 18.77 -36.99 -41.26
N VAL A 83 17.65 -36.44 -40.74
CA VAL A 83 17.11 -35.14 -41.17
C VAL A 83 16.83 -34.22 -39.98
N THR A 84 17.02 -32.91 -40.17
CA THR A 84 16.64 -31.89 -39.18
C THR A 84 15.21 -31.41 -39.41
N VAL A 85 14.33 -31.59 -38.42
CA VAL A 85 12.96 -31.04 -38.42
C VAL A 85 12.81 -30.11 -37.24
N GLN A 86 12.78 -28.79 -37.50
CA GLN A 86 12.82 -27.77 -36.45
C GLN A 86 11.55 -27.78 -35.60
N GLU A 87 10.38 -28.00 -36.22
CA GLU A 87 9.06 -27.94 -35.57
C GLU A 87 8.75 -29.19 -34.71
N ALA A 88 9.48 -30.29 -34.94
CA ALA A 88 9.32 -31.51 -34.16
C ALA A 88 10.04 -31.42 -32.81
N SER A 89 9.76 -32.34 -31.90
CA SER A 89 10.58 -32.58 -30.69
C SER A 89 11.16 -33.99 -30.77
N TYR A 90 12.47 -34.12 -30.64
CA TYR A 90 13.18 -35.40 -30.65
C TYR A 90 14.61 -35.17 -30.15
N GLU A 91 15.22 -36.12 -29.46
CA GLU A 91 16.64 -36.02 -29.14
C GLU A 91 17.52 -36.22 -30.39
N ALA A 92 18.56 -35.40 -30.55
CA ALA A 92 19.48 -35.51 -31.68
C ALA A 92 20.13 -36.91 -31.71
N ALA A 93 20.11 -37.55 -32.88
CA ALA A 93 20.36 -38.98 -33.00
C ALA A 93 21.72 -39.42 -32.46
N LEU A 94 22.78 -38.63 -32.64
CA LEU A 94 24.11 -39.00 -32.15
C LEU A 94 24.25 -38.89 -30.63
N LEU A 95 23.43 -38.06 -29.97
CA LEU A 95 23.32 -38.04 -28.51
C LEU A 95 22.46 -39.22 -28.03
N ALA A 96 21.29 -39.39 -28.63
CA ALA A 96 20.32 -40.44 -28.30
C ALA A 96 20.92 -41.85 -28.41
N ASN A 97 21.81 -42.08 -29.39
CA ASN A 97 22.47 -43.36 -29.59
C ASN A 97 23.86 -43.45 -28.93
N GLY A 98 24.23 -42.50 -28.08
CA GLY A 98 25.50 -42.49 -27.34
C GLY A 98 26.78 -42.43 -28.20
N ARG A 99 26.69 -42.13 -29.51
CA ARG A 99 27.87 -41.91 -30.35
C ARG A 99 28.61 -40.62 -29.97
N CYS A 100 27.88 -39.65 -29.44
CA CYS A 100 28.38 -38.40 -28.88
C CYS A 100 27.76 -38.23 -27.48
N ASP A 101 28.54 -37.72 -26.52
CA ASP A 101 27.99 -37.27 -25.24
C ASP A 101 27.84 -35.75 -25.19
N LEU A 102 28.71 -35.04 -25.92
CA LEU A 102 28.82 -33.58 -25.86
C LEU A 102 29.10 -32.97 -27.24
N TYR A 103 28.38 -31.89 -27.53
CA TYR A 103 28.58 -30.98 -28.64
C TYR A 103 29.17 -29.65 -28.15
N PRO A 104 30.50 -29.46 -28.18
CA PRO A 104 31.13 -28.21 -27.78
C PRO A 104 31.07 -27.12 -28.87
N ASN A 105 30.04 -27.16 -29.73
CA ASN A 105 29.98 -26.44 -31.02
C ASN A 105 29.48 -24.98 -30.95
N ASP A 106 29.55 -24.32 -29.79
CA ASP A 106 29.07 -22.94 -29.59
C ASP A 106 27.71 -22.70 -30.27
N LEU A 107 26.72 -23.46 -29.82
CA LEU A 107 25.37 -23.46 -30.36
C LEU A 107 24.58 -22.27 -29.85
N HIS A 108 24.10 -21.41 -30.75
CA HIS A 108 23.08 -20.42 -30.41
C HIS A 108 21.84 -21.13 -29.83
N MET A 109 21.43 -20.74 -28.64
CA MET A 109 20.38 -21.38 -27.84
C MET A 109 18.98 -20.90 -28.25
N VAL A 110 18.56 -21.25 -29.46
CA VAL A 110 17.20 -21.00 -29.98
C VAL A 110 16.23 -22.13 -29.60
N ASP A 111 14.94 -21.84 -29.57
CA ASP A 111 13.93 -22.73 -28.98
C ASP A 111 13.86 -24.11 -29.63
N TRP A 112 13.92 -24.18 -30.96
CA TRP A 112 13.88 -25.47 -31.65
C TRP A 112 15.10 -26.35 -31.36
N ARG A 113 16.25 -25.79 -30.96
CA ARG A 113 17.42 -26.60 -30.55
C ARG A 113 17.28 -27.14 -29.14
N LYS A 114 16.61 -26.38 -28.26
CA LYS A 114 16.30 -26.83 -26.89
C LYS A 114 15.36 -28.04 -26.88
N THR A 115 14.59 -28.26 -27.95
CA THR A 115 13.76 -29.47 -28.10
C THR A 115 14.57 -30.71 -28.52
N LYS A 116 15.88 -30.56 -28.82
CA LYS A 116 16.75 -31.64 -29.31
C LYS A 116 17.81 -32.12 -28.34
N MET A 117 18.14 -31.29 -27.36
CA MET A 117 19.29 -31.49 -26.48
C MET A 117 19.19 -30.52 -25.30
N LEU A 118 19.84 -30.87 -24.19
CA LEU A 118 20.14 -29.89 -23.15
C LEU A 118 21.24 -28.96 -23.65
N LEU A 119 21.10 -27.66 -23.35
CA LEU A 119 22.09 -26.64 -23.69
C LEU A 119 22.56 -25.95 -22.41
N VAL A 120 23.87 -25.84 -22.23
CA VAL A 120 24.48 -25.09 -21.12
C VAL A 120 25.05 -23.77 -21.64
N PRO A 121 24.59 -22.61 -21.14
CA PRO A 121 25.04 -21.31 -21.62
C PRO A 121 26.49 -21.04 -21.23
N TYR A 122 27.26 -20.44 -22.14
CA TYR A 122 28.69 -20.16 -22.02
C TYR A 122 29.01 -18.67 -22.16
N PHE A 123 28.47 -18.00 -23.19
CA PHE A 123 28.59 -16.56 -23.42
C PHE A 123 27.41 -16.00 -24.23
N LEU A 124 27.29 -14.68 -24.28
CA LEU A 124 26.29 -13.97 -25.09
C LEU A 124 26.94 -13.42 -26.35
N THR A 125 26.25 -13.55 -27.49
CA THR A 125 26.67 -12.93 -28.74
C THR A 125 25.50 -12.23 -29.43
N ARG A 126 25.81 -11.49 -30.49
CA ARG A 126 24.85 -10.89 -31.42
C ARG A 126 25.31 -11.14 -32.84
N SER A 127 24.36 -11.24 -33.77
CA SER A 127 24.72 -11.38 -35.18
C SER A 127 25.11 -10.02 -35.75
N VAL A 128 26.11 -10.01 -36.62
CA VAL A 128 26.71 -8.82 -37.23
C VAL A 128 26.81 -9.05 -38.73
N VAL A 129 26.51 -8.00 -39.50
CA VAL A 129 26.75 -7.97 -40.94
C VAL A 129 28.23 -7.69 -41.18
N VAL A 130 28.89 -8.60 -41.89
CA VAL A 130 30.25 -8.44 -42.39
C VAL A 130 30.18 -8.20 -43.90
N ALA A 131 30.79 -7.12 -44.36
CA ALA A 131 30.83 -6.74 -45.76
C ALA A 131 32.22 -6.21 -46.12
N ARG A 132 32.40 -5.69 -47.33
CA ARG A 132 33.64 -4.98 -47.70
C ARG A 132 33.65 -3.53 -47.18
N PRO A 133 34.81 -2.94 -46.84
CA PRO A 133 34.90 -1.58 -46.32
C PRO A 133 34.18 -0.53 -47.17
N GLU A 134 34.24 -0.63 -48.51
CA GLU A 134 33.60 0.33 -49.42
C GLU A 134 32.06 0.33 -49.33
N LEU A 135 31.46 -0.74 -48.80
CA LEU A 135 30.01 -0.85 -48.64
C LEU A 135 29.49 -0.17 -47.36
N ARG A 136 30.35 0.23 -46.43
CA ARG A 136 29.94 0.90 -45.18
C ARG A 136 29.12 2.18 -45.40
N GLY A 137 29.42 2.91 -46.47
CA GLY A 137 28.68 4.12 -46.82
C GLY A 137 27.26 3.85 -47.35
N VAL A 138 27.00 2.63 -47.82
CA VAL A 138 25.79 2.22 -48.54
C VAL A 138 24.92 1.26 -47.71
N LEU A 139 25.54 0.36 -46.95
CA LEU A 139 24.87 -0.61 -46.09
C LEU A 139 24.93 -0.13 -44.64
N ARG A 140 23.89 0.58 -44.19
CA ARG A 140 23.83 1.22 -42.87
C ARG A 140 22.82 0.58 -41.94
N GLU A 141 21.76 0.02 -42.50
CA GLU A 141 20.69 -0.62 -41.76
C GLU A 141 20.18 -1.90 -42.46
N PRO A 142 19.40 -2.76 -41.78
CA PRO A 142 18.93 -4.01 -42.37
C PRO A 142 18.19 -3.83 -43.71
N ALA A 143 17.46 -2.73 -43.89
CA ALA A 143 16.73 -2.44 -45.13
C ALA A 143 17.64 -2.31 -46.36
N ASP A 144 18.88 -1.85 -46.18
CA ASP A 144 19.86 -1.68 -47.28
C ASP A 144 20.38 -3.01 -47.85
N LEU A 145 20.13 -4.12 -47.13
CA LEU A 145 20.50 -5.46 -47.59
C LEU A 145 19.58 -5.96 -48.71
N ALA A 146 18.41 -5.34 -48.91
CA ALA A 146 17.44 -5.76 -49.91
C ALA A 146 18.05 -5.75 -51.33
N GLY A 147 17.82 -6.84 -52.07
CA GLY A 147 18.31 -7.04 -53.44
C GLY A 147 19.81 -7.36 -53.56
N ARG A 148 20.51 -7.57 -52.45
CA ARG A 148 21.95 -7.89 -52.42
C ARG A 148 22.23 -9.38 -52.42
N ALA A 149 23.48 -9.77 -52.68
CA ALA A 149 23.92 -11.15 -52.55
C ALA A 149 24.51 -11.43 -51.15
N ALA A 150 23.99 -12.43 -50.45
CA ALA A 150 24.52 -12.87 -49.17
C ALA A 150 25.19 -14.24 -49.30
N ALA A 151 26.37 -14.44 -48.73
CA ALA A 151 26.92 -15.78 -48.51
C ALA A 151 26.74 -16.17 -47.04
N VAL A 152 26.14 -17.32 -46.75
CA VAL A 152 25.83 -17.72 -45.36
C VAL A 152 25.92 -19.24 -45.17
N GLN A 153 26.24 -19.69 -43.96
CA GLN A 153 26.29 -21.12 -43.66
C GLN A 153 24.88 -21.69 -43.43
N ALA A 154 24.57 -22.77 -44.16
CA ALA A 154 23.30 -23.48 -44.02
C ALA A 154 23.10 -24.08 -42.61
N GLY A 155 21.87 -24.12 -42.13
CA GLY A 155 21.50 -24.66 -40.81
C GLY A 155 21.91 -23.79 -39.62
N THR A 156 22.38 -22.57 -39.88
CA THR A 156 22.73 -21.59 -38.85
C THR A 156 21.56 -20.64 -38.55
N THR A 157 21.62 -20.01 -37.39
CA THR A 157 20.69 -18.92 -37.03
C THR A 157 20.84 -17.71 -37.97
N TYR A 158 22.00 -17.55 -38.61
CA TYR A 158 22.23 -16.48 -39.59
C TYR A 158 21.41 -16.70 -40.86
N GLU A 159 21.41 -17.94 -41.37
CA GLU A 159 20.56 -18.31 -42.52
C GLU A 159 19.07 -18.19 -42.15
N ALA A 160 18.68 -18.65 -40.96
CA ALA A 160 17.29 -18.53 -40.49
C ALA A 160 16.84 -17.07 -40.42
N TRP A 161 17.69 -16.17 -39.90
CA TRP A 161 17.42 -14.74 -39.87
C TRP A 161 17.29 -14.15 -41.28
N LEU A 162 18.18 -14.50 -42.22
CA LEU A 162 18.10 -14.04 -43.62
C LEU A 162 16.83 -14.53 -44.32
N ARG A 163 16.42 -15.78 -44.09
CA ARG A 163 15.16 -16.33 -44.63
C ARG A 163 13.95 -15.58 -44.09
N ALA A 164 13.91 -15.35 -42.78
CA ALA A 164 12.83 -14.59 -42.14
C ALA A 164 12.78 -13.14 -42.64
N PHE A 165 13.94 -12.50 -42.79
CA PHE A 165 14.04 -11.15 -43.32
C PHE A 165 13.60 -11.07 -44.79
N ASN A 166 14.03 -12.03 -45.63
CA ASN A 166 13.58 -12.12 -47.02
C ASN A 166 12.06 -12.25 -47.16
N ALA A 167 11.39 -12.94 -46.24
CA ALA A 167 9.92 -13.05 -46.24
C ALA A 167 9.21 -11.70 -46.00
N THR A 168 9.92 -10.69 -45.48
CA THR A 168 9.41 -9.32 -45.30
C THR A 168 9.69 -8.40 -46.50
N LEU A 169 10.55 -8.83 -47.43
CA LEU A 169 10.97 -8.01 -48.57
C LEU A 169 10.07 -8.26 -49.79
N PRO A 170 9.90 -7.26 -50.68
CA PRO A 170 9.35 -7.47 -52.01
C PRO A 170 10.12 -8.53 -52.80
N GLN A 171 9.43 -9.35 -53.60
CA GLN A 171 10.04 -10.48 -54.31
C GLN A 171 11.17 -10.06 -55.26
N ASP A 172 11.06 -8.89 -55.89
CA ASP A 172 12.07 -8.29 -56.77
C ASP A 172 13.31 -7.76 -56.03
N LYS A 173 13.21 -7.62 -54.70
CA LYS A 173 14.30 -7.19 -53.81
C LYS A 173 14.71 -8.27 -52.82
N ALA A 174 14.39 -9.53 -53.08
CA ALA A 174 14.85 -10.63 -52.24
C ALA A 174 16.39 -10.71 -52.24
N ILE A 175 16.99 -10.98 -51.08
CA ILE A 175 18.43 -11.23 -50.95
C ILE A 175 18.76 -12.56 -51.61
N ALA A 176 19.71 -12.55 -52.54
CA ALA A 176 20.23 -13.75 -53.19
C ALA A 176 21.16 -14.51 -52.23
N MET A 177 20.61 -15.49 -51.50
CA MET A 177 21.36 -16.29 -50.54
C MET A 177 22.17 -17.38 -51.23
N GLN A 178 23.46 -17.44 -50.90
CA GLN A 178 24.40 -18.44 -51.35
C GLN A 178 24.90 -19.25 -50.16
N ASN A 179 24.50 -20.51 -50.07
CA ASN A 179 24.90 -21.36 -48.96
C ASN A 179 26.35 -21.84 -49.11
N ALA A 180 27.17 -21.59 -48.08
CA ALA A 180 28.56 -22.02 -48.02
C ALA A 180 29.06 -22.07 -46.56
N PRO A 181 30.03 -22.93 -46.20
CA PRO A 181 30.65 -22.91 -44.88
C PRO A 181 31.15 -21.51 -44.51
N THR A 182 31.13 -21.13 -43.23
CA THR A 182 31.48 -19.78 -42.75
C THR A 182 32.79 -19.23 -43.34
N ALA A 183 33.86 -20.03 -43.33
CA ALA A 183 35.14 -19.62 -43.91
C ALA A 183 35.07 -19.36 -45.43
N GLN A 184 34.23 -20.10 -46.16
CA GLN A 184 33.99 -19.85 -47.58
C GLN A 184 33.08 -18.63 -47.80
N SER A 185 32.08 -18.42 -46.94
CA SER A 185 31.20 -17.24 -47.00
C SER A 185 31.99 -15.94 -46.86
N LEU A 186 32.91 -15.88 -45.90
CA LEU A 186 33.84 -14.76 -45.72
C LEU A 186 34.71 -14.52 -46.96
N ARG A 187 35.30 -15.60 -47.53
CA ARG A 187 36.08 -15.50 -48.78
C ARG A 187 35.25 -14.97 -49.94
N ARG A 188 33.99 -15.39 -50.08
CA ARG A 188 33.11 -14.87 -51.15
C ARG A 188 32.83 -13.38 -50.99
N VAL A 189 32.73 -12.87 -49.77
CA VAL A 189 32.57 -11.43 -49.51
C VAL A 189 33.83 -10.67 -49.91
N ALA A 190 35.00 -11.14 -49.48
CA ALA A 190 36.29 -10.55 -49.82
C ALA A 190 36.56 -10.56 -51.34
N GLU A 191 36.24 -11.68 -52.02
CA GLU A 191 36.41 -11.87 -53.47
C GLU A 191 35.30 -11.22 -54.32
N ARG A 192 34.39 -10.43 -53.73
CA ARG A 192 33.26 -9.78 -54.44
C ARG A 192 32.27 -10.74 -55.11
N ARG A 193 32.21 -11.99 -54.66
CA ARG A 193 31.23 -13.00 -55.11
C ARG A 193 29.93 -12.97 -54.29
N ALA A 194 29.96 -12.31 -53.14
CA ALA A 194 28.79 -11.93 -52.35
C ALA A 194 29.01 -10.50 -51.81
N ASP A 195 27.94 -9.77 -51.51
CA ASP A 195 28.01 -8.42 -50.96
C ASP A 195 28.28 -8.43 -49.45
N PHE A 196 27.67 -9.39 -48.74
CA PHE A 196 27.82 -9.50 -47.30
C PHE A 196 27.64 -10.94 -46.79
N THR A 197 27.98 -11.16 -45.53
CA THR A 197 27.64 -12.34 -44.74
C THR A 197 27.15 -11.92 -43.36
N VAL A 198 26.52 -12.82 -42.63
CA VAL A 198 26.04 -12.60 -41.26
C VAL A 198 26.70 -13.62 -40.36
N LEU A 199 27.34 -13.16 -39.29
CA LEU A 199 28.11 -13.98 -38.35
C LEU A 199 27.89 -13.51 -36.91
N ALA A 200 28.17 -14.36 -35.93
CA ALA A 200 28.25 -13.93 -34.53
C ALA A 200 29.48 -13.04 -34.30
N ALA A 201 29.35 -12.12 -33.34
CA ALA A 201 30.28 -11.02 -33.18
C ALA A 201 31.73 -11.47 -32.94
N GLU A 202 31.97 -12.48 -32.11
CA GLU A 202 33.30 -13.02 -31.81
C GLU A 202 34.00 -13.56 -33.06
N SER A 203 33.26 -14.27 -33.91
CA SER A 203 33.75 -14.81 -35.18
C SER A 203 33.99 -13.69 -36.20
N ALA A 204 33.11 -12.69 -36.24
CA ALA A 204 33.20 -11.55 -37.13
C ALA A 204 34.41 -10.65 -36.80
N PHE A 205 34.65 -10.36 -35.51
CA PHE A 205 35.83 -9.60 -35.07
C PHE A 205 37.14 -10.26 -35.47
N LYS A 206 37.23 -11.59 -35.30
CA LYS A 206 38.39 -12.35 -35.74
C LYS A 206 38.59 -12.19 -37.25
N ALA A 207 37.55 -12.48 -38.03
CA ALA A 207 37.62 -12.46 -39.49
C ALA A 207 38.07 -11.10 -40.03
N VAL A 208 37.51 -10.01 -39.51
CA VAL A 208 37.86 -8.65 -39.94
C VAL A 208 39.28 -8.26 -39.51
N ARG A 209 39.72 -8.65 -38.31
CA ARG A 209 41.11 -8.38 -37.90
C ARG A 209 42.13 -9.14 -38.74
N ASP A 210 41.79 -10.35 -39.17
CA ASP A 210 42.66 -11.18 -40.01
C ASP A 210 42.71 -10.68 -41.48
N ASP A 211 41.73 -9.88 -41.92
CA ASP A 211 41.65 -9.32 -43.29
C ASP A 211 40.99 -7.92 -43.31
N LEU A 212 41.69 -6.92 -42.75
CA LEU A 212 41.22 -5.54 -42.65
C LEU A 212 41.09 -4.83 -44.00
N GLU A 213 41.75 -5.36 -45.04
CA GLU A 213 41.73 -4.77 -46.39
C GLU A 213 40.41 -5.07 -47.11
N HIS A 214 39.86 -6.27 -46.92
CA HIS A 214 38.70 -6.74 -47.69
C HIS A 214 37.44 -6.92 -46.85
N LEU A 215 37.53 -6.94 -45.52
CA LEU A 215 36.38 -7.18 -44.65
C LEU A 215 36.21 -6.06 -43.63
N ASP A 216 34.95 -5.79 -43.31
CA ASP A 216 34.55 -4.77 -42.35
C ASP A 216 33.28 -5.17 -41.60
N LEU A 217 33.17 -4.69 -40.36
CA LEU A 217 31.97 -4.84 -39.53
C LEU A 217 31.06 -3.64 -39.75
N LEU A 218 29.81 -3.90 -40.09
CA LEU A 218 28.82 -2.85 -40.36
C LEU A 218 27.89 -2.63 -39.16
N PHE A 219 26.79 -3.37 -39.10
CA PHE A 219 25.78 -3.22 -38.06
C PHE A 219 25.27 -4.58 -37.59
N THR A 220 24.57 -4.58 -36.47
CA THR A 220 24.05 -5.80 -35.83
C THR A 220 22.67 -6.14 -36.32
N VAL A 221 22.36 -7.43 -36.39
CA VAL A 221 21.05 -7.94 -36.82
C VAL A 221 20.51 -8.96 -35.84
N GLY A 222 19.20 -8.90 -35.59
CA GLY A 222 18.51 -9.73 -34.62
C GLY A 222 18.86 -9.40 -33.16
N ASP A 223 18.32 -10.21 -32.25
CA ASP A 223 18.53 -10.06 -30.81
C ASP A 223 19.82 -10.74 -30.34
N ALA A 224 20.28 -10.33 -29.15
CA ALA A 224 21.34 -11.03 -28.44
C ALA A 224 20.90 -12.46 -28.11
N THR A 225 21.80 -13.41 -28.30
CA THR A 225 21.51 -14.84 -28.13
C THR A 225 22.59 -15.48 -27.26
N GLU A 226 22.17 -16.31 -26.31
CA GLU A 226 23.08 -17.16 -25.55
C GLU A 226 23.67 -18.24 -26.46
N VAL A 227 24.95 -18.49 -26.27
CA VAL A 227 25.70 -19.54 -26.94
C VAL A 227 26.12 -20.56 -25.92
N GLY A 228 25.94 -21.84 -26.24
CA GLY A 228 26.16 -22.91 -25.29
C GLY A 228 26.58 -24.22 -25.94
N TRP A 229 26.84 -25.22 -25.11
CA TRP A 229 27.19 -26.57 -25.54
C TRP A 229 26.04 -27.53 -25.33
N GLY A 230 25.88 -28.46 -26.26
CA GLY A 230 24.76 -29.41 -26.32
C GLY A 230 25.10 -30.77 -25.75
N MET A 231 24.15 -31.43 -25.08
CA MET A 231 24.28 -32.81 -24.58
C MET A 231 22.93 -33.51 -24.55
N GLY A 232 22.94 -34.82 -24.29
CA GLY A 232 21.71 -35.63 -24.27
C GLY A 232 20.65 -35.10 -23.31
N VAL A 233 19.37 -35.36 -23.61
CA VAL A 233 18.24 -34.78 -22.87
C VAL A 233 18.18 -35.23 -21.41
N ASP A 234 18.68 -36.44 -21.14
CA ASP A 234 18.69 -37.05 -19.81
C ASP A 234 20.04 -36.85 -19.07
N ALA A 235 21.01 -36.16 -19.67
CA ALA A 235 22.37 -36.01 -19.15
C ALA A 235 22.51 -34.89 -18.09
N HIS A 236 21.58 -34.80 -17.13
CA HIS A 236 21.52 -33.71 -16.14
C HIS A 236 22.78 -33.59 -15.26
N ASP A 237 23.41 -34.70 -14.90
CA ASP A 237 24.65 -34.67 -14.12
C ASP A 237 25.83 -34.11 -14.94
N LEU A 238 25.91 -34.45 -16.23
CA LEU A 238 26.89 -33.89 -17.15
C LEU A 238 26.62 -32.39 -17.35
N GLN A 239 25.35 -31.99 -17.40
CA GLN A 239 24.91 -30.60 -17.48
C GLN A 239 25.42 -29.79 -16.29
N ALA A 240 25.21 -30.30 -15.06
CA ALA A 240 25.67 -29.66 -13.84
C ALA A 240 27.21 -29.60 -13.78
N ALA A 241 27.91 -30.66 -14.20
CA ALA A 241 29.37 -30.67 -14.27
C ALA A 241 29.91 -29.62 -15.25
N LEU A 242 29.28 -29.48 -16.42
CA LEU A 242 29.67 -28.49 -17.43
C LEU A 242 29.38 -27.07 -16.97
N ALA A 243 28.21 -26.82 -16.37
CA ALA A 243 27.86 -25.52 -15.81
C ALA A 243 28.87 -25.06 -14.75
N ARG A 244 29.29 -25.97 -13.86
CA ARG A 244 30.34 -25.68 -12.87
C ARG A 244 31.69 -25.41 -13.54
N TYR A 245 32.08 -26.22 -14.52
CA TYR A 245 33.32 -25.97 -15.27
C TYR A 245 33.34 -24.60 -15.95
N PHE A 246 32.23 -24.16 -16.55
CA PHE A 246 32.12 -22.81 -17.11
C PHE A 246 32.23 -21.74 -16.02
N ALA A 247 31.57 -21.90 -14.88
CA ALA A 247 31.67 -20.99 -13.74
C ALA A 247 33.11 -20.85 -13.21
N ASP A 248 33.81 -21.97 -13.03
CA ASP A 248 35.20 -22.00 -12.55
C ASP A 248 36.20 -21.43 -13.57
N SER A 249 35.81 -21.44 -14.84
CA SER A 249 36.60 -20.91 -15.96
C SER A 249 36.38 -19.42 -16.22
N GLN A 250 35.48 -18.75 -15.47
CA GLN A 250 35.18 -17.31 -15.60
C GLN A 250 36.26 -16.42 -14.97
N ARG A 251 37.51 -16.60 -15.38
CA ARG A 251 38.65 -15.83 -14.88
C ARG A 251 39.74 -15.71 -15.95
N VAL A 252 40.46 -14.60 -15.90
CA VAL A 252 41.60 -14.34 -16.78
C VAL A 252 42.63 -15.47 -16.67
N GLY A 253 43.11 -15.96 -17.80
CA GLY A 253 44.11 -17.03 -17.85
C GLY A 253 43.57 -18.43 -17.57
N SER A 254 42.25 -18.61 -17.44
CA SER A 254 41.64 -19.95 -17.51
C SER A 254 41.94 -20.57 -18.88
N ARG A 255 41.81 -21.89 -18.99
CA ARG A 255 42.12 -22.59 -20.24
C ARG A 255 41.14 -22.23 -21.36
N LEU A 256 39.86 -22.01 -21.02
CA LEU A 256 38.88 -21.44 -21.93
C LEU A 256 39.27 -20.02 -22.36
N ASP A 257 39.70 -19.16 -21.43
CA ASP A 257 40.13 -17.78 -21.73
C ASP A 257 41.37 -17.75 -22.65
N LEU A 258 42.35 -18.63 -22.40
CA LEU A 258 43.55 -18.78 -23.24
C LEU A 258 43.22 -19.34 -24.62
N SER A 259 42.32 -20.33 -24.70
CA SER A 259 41.83 -20.86 -25.97
C SER A 259 41.10 -19.78 -26.76
N TRP A 260 40.19 -19.04 -26.12
CA TRP A 260 39.50 -17.91 -26.72
C TRP A 260 40.48 -16.87 -27.29
N ARG A 261 41.50 -16.49 -26.51
CA ARG A 261 42.56 -15.59 -26.98
C ARG A 261 43.34 -16.15 -28.16
N LYS A 262 43.65 -17.45 -28.17
CA LYS A 262 44.36 -18.08 -29.29
C LYS A 262 43.54 -18.03 -30.57
N PHE A 263 42.24 -18.33 -30.50
CA PHE A 263 41.41 -18.50 -31.69
C PHE A 263 40.77 -17.18 -32.14
N TYR A 264 40.25 -16.37 -31.22
CA TYR A 264 39.58 -15.09 -31.50
C TYR A 264 40.47 -13.85 -31.27
N GLY A 265 41.67 -14.00 -30.72
CA GLY A 265 42.67 -12.92 -30.53
C GLY A 265 42.30 -11.84 -29.51
N VAL A 266 41.21 -12.01 -28.79
CA VAL A 266 40.85 -11.26 -27.57
C VAL A 266 40.61 -12.27 -26.47
N SER A 267 40.73 -11.93 -25.20
CA SER A 267 40.37 -12.85 -24.11
C SER A 267 38.85 -13.00 -23.98
N LEU A 268 38.38 -14.11 -23.40
CA LEU A 268 36.95 -14.32 -23.15
C LEU A 268 36.44 -13.29 -22.14
N THR A 269 37.28 -12.95 -21.16
CA THR A 269 36.96 -11.94 -20.14
C THR A 269 36.76 -10.56 -20.76
N GLU A 270 37.65 -10.14 -21.68
CA GLU A 270 37.48 -8.89 -22.44
C GLU A 270 36.23 -8.91 -23.31
N TYR A 271 35.96 -10.01 -24.01
CA TYR A 271 34.76 -10.14 -24.83
C TYR A 271 33.48 -10.03 -24.00
N ARG A 272 33.46 -10.58 -22.78
CA ARG A 272 32.31 -10.47 -21.88
C ARG A 272 32.03 -9.04 -21.43
N LEU A 273 33.06 -8.23 -21.21
CA LEU A 273 32.89 -6.81 -20.94
C LEU A 273 32.23 -6.10 -22.13
N PHE A 274 32.65 -6.46 -23.35
CA PHE A 274 32.03 -5.97 -24.59
C PHE A 274 30.58 -6.45 -24.76
N SER A 275 30.26 -7.69 -24.36
CA SER A 275 28.92 -8.27 -24.52
C SER A 275 27.95 -7.99 -23.36
N ALA A 276 28.43 -7.51 -22.21
CA ALA A 276 27.59 -7.21 -21.04
C ALA A 276 26.41 -6.26 -21.32
N PRO A 277 26.54 -5.24 -22.20
CA PRO A 277 25.41 -4.41 -22.62
C PRO A 277 24.31 -5.16 -23.39
N PHE A 278 24.58 -6.35 -23.92
CA PHE A 278 23.62 -7.13 -24.69
C PHE A 278 22.54 -7.77 -23.80
N ASP A 279 22.86 -8.02 -22.52
CA ASP A 279 21.97 -8.68 -21.57
C ASP A 279 20.97 -7.70 -20.92
N ARG A 280 19.96 -7.26 -21.69
CA ARG A 280 18.90 -6.41 -21.14
C ARG A 280 18.11 -7.10 -20.01
N ARG A 281 17.99 -8.42 -20.03
CA ARG A 281 17.15 -9.18 -19.09
C ARG A 281 17.85 -9.36 -17.74
N GLY A 282 19.14 -9.70 -17.75
CA GLY A 282 19.99 -9.71 -16.56
C GLY A 282 20.15 -8.33 -15.93
N GLN A 283 20.32 -7.28 -16.75
CA GLN A 283 20.36 -5.90 -16.27
C GLN A 283 19.07 -5.49 -15.55
N LEU A 284 17.89 -5.80 -16.11
CA LEU A 284 16.61 -5.51 -15.46
C LEU A 284 16.49 -6.23 -14.10
N MET A 285 16.87 -7.51 -14.03
CA MET A 285 16.84 -8.28 -12.79
C MET A 285 17.80 -7.74 -11.73
N THR A 286 19.02 -7.36 -12.12
CA THR A 286 19.99 -6.72 -11.20
C THR A 286 19.52 -5.34 -10.73
N LEU A 287 18.90 -4.54 -11.59
CA LEU A 287 18.35 -3.22 -11.23
C LEU A 287 17.23 -3.35 -10.20
N TRP A 288 16.30 -4.30 -10.41
CA TRP A 288 15.19 -4.55 -9.48
C TRP A 288 15.67 -5.11 -8.14
N SER A 289 16.62 -6.04 -8.14
CA SER A 289 17.15 -6.62 -6.90
C SER A 289 18.02 -5.63 -6.12
N THR A 290 18.84 -4.84 -6.81
CA THR A 290 19.78 -3.91 -6.17
C THR A 290 19.09 -2.62 -5.70
N TRP A 291 18.13 -2.11 -6.47
CA TRP A 291 17.49 -0.81 -6.20
C TRP A 291 15.99 -0.91 -5.96
N GLY A 292 15.27 -1.72 -6.72
CA GLY A 292 13.80 -1.81 -6.64
C GLY A 292 13.29 -2.31 -5.29
N LEU A 293 13.82 -3.43 -4.79
CA LEU A 293 13.45 -3.99 -3.48
C LEU A 293 13.75 -3.06 -2.29
N PRO A 294 14.97 -2.49 -2.14
CA PRO A 294 15.26 -1.59 -1.02
C PRO A 294 14.46 -0.29 -1.08
N LEU A 295 14.22 0.28 -2.27
CA LEU A 295 13.35 1.46 -2.40
C LEU A 295 11.91 1.15 -1.99
N LEU A 296 11.38 -0.01 -2.39
CA LEU A 296 10.03 -0.42 -2.04
C LEU A 296 9.89 -0.67 -0.52
N ALA A 297 10.90 -1.29 0.10
CA ALA A 297 10.96 -1.45 1.56
C ALA A 297 11.01 -0.09 2.28
N GLY A 298 11.80 0.86 1.77
CA GLY A 298 11.86 2.23 2.30
C GLY A 298 10.52 2.95 2.24
N CYS A 299 9.84 2.88 1.09
CA CYS A 299 8.51 3.46 0.91
C CYS A 299 7.48 2.85 1.88
N VAL A 300 7.45 1.52 2.01
CA VAL A 300 6.53 0.84 2.94
C VAL A 300 6.79 1.28 4.39
N GLY A 301 8.06 1.42 4.80
CA GLY A 301 8.42 1.94 6.12
C GLY A 301 7.89 3.35 6.38
N VAL A 302 8.06 4.27 5.42
CA VAL A 302 7.58 5.65 5.53
C VAL A 302 6.05 5.71 5.60
N PHE A 303 5.35 4.96 4.73
CA PHE A 303 3.88 4.90 4.75
C PHE A 303 3.35 4.30 6.05
N GLY A 304 3.99 3.26 6.58
CA GLY A 304 3.66 2.68 7.88
C GLY A 304 3.82 3.69 9.01
N ALA A 305 4.92 4.45 9.02
CA ALA A 305 5.16 5.50 10.01
C ALA A 305 4.12 6.64 9.90
N MET A 306 3.78 7.07 8.68
CA MET A 306 2.73 8.08 8.46
C MET A 306 1.36 7.62 8.99
N LEU A 307 0.96 6.38 8.72
CA LEU A 307 -0.32 5.84 9.21
C LEU A 307 -0.33 5.73 10.74
N PHE A 308 0.77 5.28 11.34
CA PHE A 308 0.92 5.22 12.79
C PHE A 308 0.78 6.62 13.43
N TRP A 309 1.49 7.62 12.91
CA TRP A 309 1.43 8.99 13.41
C TRP A 309 0.05 9.63 13.19
N ALA A 310 -0.58 9.41 12.04
CA ALA A 310 -1.94 9.88 11.78
C ALA A 310 -2.96 9.26 12.74
N GLY A 311 -2.84 7.96 13.05
CA GLY A 311 -3.67 7.28 14.02
C GLY A 311 -3.48 7.82 15.44
N ARG A 312 -2.22 8.07 15.83
CA ARG A 312 -1.88 8.67 17.13
C ARG A 312 -2.46 10.07 17.27
N LEU A 313 -2.28 10.93 16.27
CA LEU A 313 -2.75 12.31 16.29
C LEU A 313 -4.28 12.38 16.40
N ARG A 314 -5.01 11.51 15.69
CA ARG A 314 -6.47 11.41 15.81
C ARG A 314 -6.92 11.08 17.24
N ARG A 315 -6.22 10.16 17.91
CA ARG A 315 -6.53 9.79 19.30
C ARG A 315 -6.28 10.92 20.28
N GLU A 316 -5.18 11.66 20.10
CA GLU A 316 -4.86 12.82 20.94
C GLU A 316 -5.89 13.95 20.75
N VAL A 317 -6.28 14.25 19.51
CA VAL A 317 -7.29 15.28 19.21
C VAL A 317 -8.66 14.94 19.82
N LEU A 318 -9.07 13.67 19.81
CA LEU A 318 -10.35 13.25 20.41
C LEU A 318 -10.38 13.50 21.93
N ARG A 319 -9.29 13.17 22.65
CA ARG A 319 -9.19 13.42 24.10
C ARG A 319 -9.29 14.89 24.46
N HIS A 320 -8.68 15.77 23.66
CA HIS A 320 -8.76 17.22 23.89
C HIS A 320 -10.17 17.76 23.65
N ARG A 321 -10.93 17.19 22.72
CA ARG A 321 -12.32 17.59 22.48
C ARG A 321 -13.23 17.20 23.65
N GLU A 322 -13.09 15.98 24.18
CA GLU A 322 -13.85 15.52 25.35
C GLU A 322 -13.55 16.38 26.59
N ALA A 323 -12.27 16.67 26.85
CA ALA A 323 -11.88 17.53 27.95
C ALA A 323 -12.38 18.97 27.79
N ALA A 324 -12.34 19.51 26.56
CA ALA A 324 -12.85 20.85 26.29
C ALA A 324 -14.36 20.94 26.51
N VAL A 325 -15.14 19.95 26.07
CA VAL A 325 -16.60 19.92 26.28
C VAL A 325 -16.93 19.84 27.78
N ALA A 326 -16.30 18.93 28.52
CA ALA A 326 -16.51 18.80 29.96
C ALA A 326 -16.18 20.08 30.73
N LEU A 327 -15.15 20.83 30.30
CA LEU A 327 -14.80 22.11 30.92
C LEU A 327 -15.87 23.19 30.68
N HIS A 328 -16.44 23.27 29.48
CA HIS A 328 -17.48 24.26 29.17
C HIS A 328 -18.75 24.01 29.99
N GLU A 329 -19.16 22.74 30.16
CA GLU A 329 -20.32 22.38 30.97
C GLU A 329 -20.12 22.77 32.44
N SER A 330 -18.94 22.49 33.01
CA SER A 330 -18.60 22.88 34.38
C SER A 330 -18.60 24.41 34.56
N GLN A 331 -18.07 25.15 33.59
CA GLN A 331 -18.06 26.62 33.64
C GLN A 331 -19.47 27.23 33.63
N GLN A 332 -20.40 26.67 32.85
CA GLN A 332 -21.79 27.14 32.82
C GLN A 332 -22.52 26.88 34.15
N GLN A 333 -22.31 25.72 34.77
CA GLN A 333 -22.90 25.44 36.07
C GLN A 333 -22.39 26.41 37.15
N MET A 334 -21.08 26.66 37.17
CA MET A 334 -20.47 27.60 38.11
C MET A 334 -20.98 29.04 37.93
N SER A 335 -21.21 29.49 36.69
CA SER A 335 -21.68 30.85 36.44
C SER A 335 -23.14 31.06 36.88
N HIS A 336 -24.02 30.09 36.61
CA HIS A 336 -25.41 30.13 37.09
C HIS A 336 -25.49 30.15 38.62
N GLU A 337 -24.68 29.34 39.29
CA GLU A 337 -24.66 29.32 40.75
C GLU A 337 -24.10 30.62 41.34
N ALA A 338 -23.04 31.17 40.73
CA ALA A 338 -22.48 32.46 41.13
C ALA A 338 -23.49 33.60 40.95
N GLN A 339 -24.21 33.64 39.82
CA GLN A 339 -25.23 34.65 39.56
C GLN A 339 -26.38 34.56 40.58
N ARG A 340 -26.86 33.36 40.91
CA ARG A 340 -27.89 33.15 41.93
C ARG A 340 -27.44 33.62 43.32
N ARG A 341 -26.20 33.32 43.71
CA ARG A 341 -25.62 33.77 45.01
C ARG A 341 -25.48 35.29 45.08
N SER A 342 -25.08 35.93 43.98
CA SER A 342 -25.03 37.40 43.89
C SER A 342 -26.43 38.01 44.04
N ALA A 343 -27.41 37.51 43.29
CA ALA A 343 -28.79 38.01 43.34
C ALA A 343 -29.41 37.90 44.74
N VAL A 344 -29.16 36.78 45.44
CA VAL A 344 -29.57 36.57 46.83
C VAL A 344 -28.92 37.60 47.78
N SER A 345 -27.62 37.84 47.61
CA SER A 345 -26.87 38.80 48.44
C SER A 345 -27.36 40.23 48.22
N ASP A 346 -27.58 40.61 46.97
CA ASP A 346 -28.08 41.93 46.60
C ASP A 346 -29.50 42.17 47.12
N LEU A 347 -30.37 41.15 47.06
CA LEU A 347 -31.69 41.19 47.68
C LEU A 347 -31.59 41.43 49.18
N LEU A 348 -30.80 40.62 49.91
CA LEU A 348 -30.62 40.75 51.36
C LEU A 348 -30.20 42.18 51.76
N LEU A 349 -29.22 42.75 51.05
CA LEU A 349 -28.75 44.12 51.29
C LEU A 349 -29.85 45.16 51.03
N ALA A 350 -30.60 45.01 49.93
CA ALA A 350 -31.70 45.91 49.60
C ALA A 350 -32.83 45.84 50.64
N LEU A 351 -33.16 44.64 51.12
CA LEU A 351 -34.19 44.44 52.14
C LEU A 351 -33.75 45.06 53.47
N GLN A 352 -32.50 44.91 53.91
CA GLN A 352 -32.01 45.51 55.16
C GLN A 352 -32.27 47.02 55.24
N GLN A 353 -32.17 47.74 54.12
CA GLN A 353 -32.34 49.20 54.06
C GLN A 353 -33.81 49.66 54.10
N ALA A 354 -34.77 48.79 53.77
CA ALA A 354 -36.18 49.15 53.80
C ALA A 354 -36.70 49.30 55.24
N ARG A 355 -37.40 50.40 55.53
CA ARG A 355 -37.92 50.72 56.88
C ARG A 355 -39.44 50.65 57.00
N THR A 356 -40.15 50.44 55.90
CA THR A 356 -41.60 50.27 55.88
C THR A 356 -41.99 49.06 55.01
N PRO A 357 -43.18 48.45 55.22
CA PRO A 357 -43.68 47.37 54.38
C PRO A 357 -43.76 47.74 52.88
N GLU A 358 -44.06 48.99 52.57
CA GLU A 358 -44.15 49.51 51.20
C GLU A 358 -42.76 49.63 50.57
N ALA A 359 -41.78 50.22 51.28
CA ALA A 359 -40.40 50.28 50.82
C ALA A 359 -39.78 48.88 50.68
N PHE A 360 -40.19 47.95 51.54
CA PHE A 360 -39.78 46.55 51.49
C PHE A 360 -40.33 45.84 50.26
N GLY A 361 -41.64 45.92 50.02
CA GLY A 361 -42.26 45.36 48.82
C GLY A 361 -41.63 45.93 47.55
N GLN A 362 -41.36 47.24 47.51
CA GLN A 362 -40.70 47.87 46.37
C GLN A 362 -39.27 47.34 46.15
N ALA A 363 -38.51 47.11 47.23
CA ALA A 363 -37.16 46.55 47.14
C ALA A 363 -37.17 45.11 46.62
N VAL A 364 -38.12 44.27 47.08
CA VAL A 364 -38.33 42.90 46.59
C VAL A 364 -38.62 42.91 45.09
N LEU A 365 -39.61 43.69 44.66
CA LEU A 365 -40.02 43.72 43.25
C LEU A 365 -38.94 44.33 42.34
N ARG A 366 -38.20 45.34 42.82
CA ARG A 366 -37.09 45.94 42.07
C ARG A 366 -35.96 44.95 41.83
N GLU A 367 -35.56 44.20 42.86
CA GLU A 367 -34.49 43.21 42.70
C GLU A 367 -34.95 42.04 41.83
N LEU A 368 -36.20 41.63 41.97
CA LEU A 368 -36.78 40.63 41.08
C LEU A 368 -36.80 41.09 39.62
N GLY A 369 -37.18 42.35 39.34
CA GLY A 369 -37.15 42.92 38.00
C GLY A 369 -35.75 43.09 37.41
N ARG A 370 -34.69 43.11 38.24
CA ARG A 370 -33.30 43.14 37.77
C ARG A 370 -32.81 41.77 37.30
N GLN A 371 -33.31 40.70 37.92
CA GLN A 371 -32.84 39.33 37.71
C GLN A 371 -33.74 38.52 36.78
N ALA A 372 -34.99 38.96 36.61
CA ALA A 372 -36.01 38.27 35.84
C ALA A 372 -36.68 39.22 34.83
N PRO A 373 -37.15 38.71 33.68
CA PRO A 373 -37.88 39.48 32.69
C PRO A 373 -39.32 39.76 33.16
N VAL A 374 -39.44 40.53 34.25
CA VAL A 374 -40.73 40.93 34.84
C VAL A 374 -41.36 42.02 34.00
N GLY A 375 -42.56 41.75 33.49
CA GLY A 375 -43.39 42.76 32.83
C GLY A 375 -44.19 43.58 33.83
N GLN A 376 -44.85 42.92 34.79
CA GLN A 376 -45.56 43.56 35.89
C GLN A 376 -45.45 42.69 37.15
N ALA A 377 -45.48 43.29 38.33
CA ALA A 377 -45.55 42.53 39.58
C ALA A 377 -46.28 43.29 40.69
N LEU A 378 -46.76 42.53 41.68
CA LEU A 378 -47.44 43.03 42.87
C LEU A 378 -46.89 42.31 44.10
N PHE A 379 -46.67 43.07 45.16
CA PHE A 379 -46.32 42.52 46.47
C PHE A 379 -47.42 42.88 47.46
N ALA A 380 -48.07 41.88 48.04
CA ALA A 380 -49.15 42.05 49.00
C ALA A 380 -48.86 41.30 50.29
N THR A 381 -49.03 41.94 51.44
CA THR A 381 -49.00 41.27 52.75
C THR A 381 -50.35 40.61 53.02
N VAL A 382 -50.37 39.46 53.66
CA VAL A 382 -51.61 38.79 54.07
C VAL A 382 -51.87 39.13 55.53
N ASP A 383 -53.05 39.65 55.84
CA ASP A 383 -53.43 39.95 57.21
C ASP A 383 -53.88 38.69 57.99
N ARG A 384 -54.26 38.85 59.26
CA ARG A 384 -54.72 37.72 60.09
C ARG A 384 -56.05 37.12 59.65
N THR A 385 -56.82 37.82 58.80
CA THR A 385 -58.09 37.35 58.24
C THR A 385 -57.91 36.58 56.93
N GLY A 386 -56.68 36.51 56.41
CA GLY A 386 -56.36 35.88 55.14
C GLY A 386 -56.53 36.82 53.94
N GLN A 387 -56.74 38.12 54.18
CA GLN A 387 -56.95 39.10 53.12
C GLN A 387 -55.61 39.70 52.66
N ALA A 388 -55.43 39.78 51.34
CA ALA A 388 -54.26 40.41 50.73
C ALA A 388 -54.35 41.94 50.79
N VAL A 389 -53.29 42.58 51.28
CA VAL A 389 -53.12 44.04 51.36
C VAL A 389 -51.89 44.42 50.51
N ALA A 390 -52.14 45.04 49.36
CA ALA A 390 -51.07 45.47 48.46
C ALA A 390 -50.16 46.52 49.10
N ARG A 391 -48.84 46.28 49.05
CA ARG A 391 -47.81 47.19 49.60
C ARG A 391 -46.95 47.83 48.53
N ALA A 392 -46.72 47.14 47.41
CA ALA A 392 -45.92 47.66 46.30
C ALA A 392 -46.33 47.02 44.98
N HIS A 393 -46.04 47.71 43.87
CA HIS A 393 -46.19 47.19 42.52
C HIS A 393 -44.96 47.53 41.67
N TYR A 394 -44.77 46.79 40.59
CA TYR A 394 -43.78 47.07 39.55
C TYR A 394 -44.51 47.15 38.22
N ALA A 395 -44.41 48.31 37.56
CA ALA A 395 -45.12 48.61 36.31
C ALA A 395 -46.64 48.33 36.37
N GLY A 396 -47.27 48.51 37.53
CA GLY A 396 -48.71 48.29 37.74
C GLY A 396 -49.58 49.22 36.91
N ALA A 397 -50.78 48.76 36.54
CA ALA A 397 -51.72 49.52 35.72
C ALA A 397 -52.43 50.66 36.49
N GLY A 398 -52.62 50.50 37.81
CA GLY A 398 -53.24 51.50 38.68
C GLY A 398 -52.23 52.52 39.21
N ALA A 399 -52.68 53.71 39.62
CA ALA A 399 -51.80 54.75 40.17
C ALA A 399 -51.25 54.41 41.56
N THR A 400 -51.83 53.42 42.25
CA THR A 400 -51.35 52.90 43.53
C THR A 400 -51.35 51.36 43.55
N PRO A 401 -50.58 50.71 44.45
CA PRO A 401 -50.62 49.26 44.62
C PRO A 401 -52.01 48.71 44.93
N ALA A 402 -52.79 49.44 45.74
CA ALA A 402 -54.17 49.06 46.08
C ALA A 402 -55.10 49.10 44.86
N GLN A 403 -54.96 50.10 43.98
CA GLN A 403 -55.70 50.14 42.72
C GLN A 403 -55.28 49.02 41.77
N THR A 404 -53.98 48.69 41.72
CA THR A 404 -53.48 47.59 40.88
C THR A 404 -54.04 46.24 41.29
N LEU A 405 -54.18 45.98 42.60
CA LEU A 405 -54.81 44.76 43.12
C LEU A 405 -56.30 44.65 42.74
N VAL A 406 -57.01 45.77 42.66
CA VAL A 406 -58.45 45.80 42.31
C VAL A 406 -58.69 45.76 40.79
N GLU A 407 -57.80 46.36 40.01
CA GLU A 407 -57.87 46.40 38.54
C GLU A 407 -57.52 45.05 37.87
N MET A 408 -57.05 44.07 38.65
CA MET A 408 -56.68 42.73 38.18
C MET A 408 -57.61 41.62 38.74
N PRO A 409 -58.92 41.65 38.47
CA PRO A 409 -59.86 40.67 39.03
C PRO A 409 -59.66 39.25 38.51
N SER A 410 -59.05 39.07 37.34
CA SER A 410 -58.77 37.75 36.75
C SER A 410 -57.73 36.95 37.54
N THR A 411 -56.83 37.62 38.26
CA THR A 411 -55.77 36.98 39.05
C THR A 411 -56.07 36.89 40.54
N ALA A 412 -57.12 37.58 41.03
CA ALA A 412 -57.57 37.49 42.43
C ALA A 412 -57.80 36.04 42.89
N VAL A 413 -58.41 35.20 42.03
CA VAL A 413 -58.63 33.77 42.32
C VAL A 413 -57.29 33.01 42.47
N LEU A 414 -56.25 33.41 41.74
CA LEU A 414 -54.92 32.79 41.86
C LEU A 414 -54.22 33.20 43.16
N VAL A 415 -54.37 34.46 43.56
CA VAL A 415 -53.87 34.99 44.84
C VAL A 415 -54.58 34.29 46.00
N ASP A 416 -55.90 34.20 45.98
CA ASP A 416 -56.69 33.51 47.00
C ASP A 416 -56.33 32.02 47.10
N ARG A 417 -56.17 31.35 45.95
CA ARG A 417 -55.70 29.96 45.90
C ARG A 417 -54.29 29.81 46.50
N CYS A 418 -53.38 30.71 46.16
CA CYS A 418 -52.02 30.71 46.69
C CYS A 418 -52.02 30.89 48.21
N ILE A 419 -52.83 31.82 48.74
CA ILE A 419 -52.99 32.05 50.18
C ILE A 419 -53.58 30.82 50.86
N ALA A 420 -54.63 30.23 50.29
CA ALA A 420 -55.34 29.10 50.89
C ALA A 420 -54.51 27.79 50.88
N THR A 421 -53.68 27.58 49.86
CA THR A 421 -52.92 26.33 49.70
C THR A 421 -51.47 26.44 50.18
N GLY A 422 -50.92 27.65 50.30
CA GLY A 422 -49.50 27.87 50.54
C GLY A 422 -48.60 27.34 49.42
N GLN A 423 -49.16 26.98 48.26
CA GLN A 423 -48.43 26.47 47.11
C GLN A 423 -48.32 27.54 46.03
N PRO A 424 -47.17 27.62 45.34
CA PRO A 424 -47.03 28.56 44.24
C PRO A 424 -47.94 28.17 43.07
N VAL A 425 -48.43 29.18 42.36
CA VAL A 425 -49.27 29.00 41.18
C VAL A 425 -48.53 29.50 39.95
N LEU A 426 -48.33 28.63 38.97
CA LEU A 426 -47.76 28.97 37.67
C LEU A 426 -48.84 28.79 36.60
N VAL A 427 -49.09 29.84 35.84
CA VAL A 427 -49.93 29.80 34.63
C VAL A 427 -49.03 30.08 33.44
N GLU A 428 -48.73 29.05 32.67
CA GLU A 428 -47.97 29.18 31.42
C GLU A 428 -48.91 29.57 30.28
N GLN A 429 -48.49 30.52 29.46
CA GLN A 429 -49.23 30.98 28.28
C GLN A 429 -50.72 31.28 28.57
N PRO A 430 -51.04 32.21 29.49
CA PRO A 430 -52.41 32.50 29.93
C PRO A 430 -53.34 33.03 28.83
N GLY A 431 -52.80 33.42 27.67
CA GLY A 431 -53.56 33.94 26.53
C GLY A 431 -53.85 35.45 26.61
N PRO A 432 -54.27 36.07 25.49
CA PRO A 432 -54.39 37.52 25.34
C PRO A 432 -55.55 38.17 26.11
N ASP A 433 -56.51 37.35 26.55
CA ASP A 433 -57.75 37.80 27.21
C ASP A 433 -57.67 37.71 28.74
N TYR A 434 -56.60 37.14 29.29
CA TYR A 434 -56.46 36.90 30.73
C TYR A 434 -55.84 38.08 31.48
N LEU A 435 -54.71 38.61 30.98
CA LEU A 435 -54.00 39.76 31.52
C LEU A 435 -53.21 40.46 30.41
N ARG A 436 -53.08 41.79 30.47
CA ARG A 436 -52.24 42.56 29.54
C ARG A 436 -51.21 43.37 30.32
N ILE A 437 -49.93 43.11 30.06
CA ILE A 437 -48.81 43.92 30.53
C ILE A 437 -48.87 45.25 29.77
N ARG A 438 -48.92 46.38 30.48
CA ARG A 438 -48.99 47.72 29.90
C ARG A 438 -47.74 48.52 30.22
N SER A 439 -47.31 49.34 29.27
CA SER A 439 -46.22 50.31 29.42
C SER A 439 -46.54 51.60 28.66
N GLY A 440 -45.75 52.65 28.86
CA GLY A 440 -45.86 53.88 28.06
C GLY A 440 -45.57 53.67 26.56
N LEU A 441 -45.01 52.52 26.18
CA LEU A 441 -44.66 52.18 24.79
C LEU A 441 -45.66 51.22 24.12
N GLY A 442 -46.64 50.70 24.86
CA GLY A 442 -47.62 49.74 24.32
C GLY A 442 -48.07 48.70 25.34
N HIS A 443 -48.66 47.62 24.85
CA HIS A 443 -49.13 46.50 25.67
C HIS A 443 -48.74 45.14 25.07
N GLY A 444 -48.65 44.12 25.91
CA GLY A 444 -48.30 42.76 25.51
C GLY A 444 -48.94 41.69 26.40
N THR A 445 -49.01 40.47 25.88
CA THR A 445 -49.52 39.30 26.61
C THR A 445 -48.39 38.69 27.45
N PRO A 446 -48.61 38.36 28.74
CA PRO A 446 -47.61 37.66 29.53
C PRO A 446 -47.34 36.25 28.98
N ALA A 447 -46.07 35.84 29.00
CA ALA A 447 -45.66 34.49 28.64
C ALA A 447 -45.87 33.51 29.80
N ALA A 448 -45.79 33.99 31.04
CA ALA A 448 -46.15 33.24 32.25
C ALA A 448 -46.64 34.19 33.34
N ILE A 449 -47.52 33.70 34.22
CA ILE A 449 -47.93 34.37 35.45
C ILE A 449 -47.56 33.48 36.63
N VAL A 450 -46.89 34.04 37.62
CA VAL A 450 -46.44 33.35 38.84
C VAL A 450 -47.05 34.05 40.05
N VAL A 451 -47.65 33.26 40.93
CA VAL A 451 -48.08 33.72 42.26
C VAL A 451 -47.32 32.91 43.30
N LEU A 452 -46.38 33.57 43.98
CA LEU A 452 -45.45 32.96 44.92
C LEU A 452 -45.87 33.30 46.37
N PRO A 453 -46.11 32.29 47.23
CA PRO A 453 -46.40 32.52 48.64
C PRO A 453 -45.10 32.83 49.37
N VAL A 454 -45.15 33.81 50.26
CA VAL A 454 -44.12 34.06 51.27
C VAL A 454 -44.59 33.37 52.55
N LEU A 455 -43.93 32.27 52.89
CA LEU A 455 -44.24 31.43 54.04
C LEU A 455 -43.36 31.79 55.24
N ASP A 456 -43.98 32.04 56.39
CA ASP A 456 -43.34 32.07 57.69
C ASP A 456 -44.00 31.02 58.60
N SER A 457 -43.20 30.08 59.12
CA SER A 457 -43.65 29.02 60.01
C SER A 457 -44.89 28.25 59.51
N GLY A 458 -44.98 28.02 58.19
CA GLY A 458 -46.07 27.31 57.53
C GLY A 458 -47.31 28.16 57.19
N ARG A 459 -47.31 29.46 57.51
CA ARG A 459 -48.40 30.40 57.20
C ARG A 459 -47.98 31.36 56.09
N VAL A 460 -48.88 31.64 55.14
CA VAL A 460 -48.66 32.67 54.10
C VAL A 460 -48.76 34.06 54.74
N THR A 461 -47.65 34.80 54.79
CA THR A 461 -47.57 36.17 55.34
C THR A 461 -47.56 37.24 54.25
N ALA A 462 -47.21 36.88 53.03
CA ALA A 462 -47.30 37.74 51.85
C ALA A 462 -47.43 36.90 50.58
N VAL A 463 -47.80 37.55 49.49
CA VAL A 463 -47.86 36.97 48.15
C VAL A 463 -47.11 37.90 47.19
N ILE A 464 -46.30 37.30 46.33
CA ILE A 464 -45.64 37.98 45.22
C ILE A 464 -46.28 37.49 43.94
N GLU A 465 -46.97 38.37 43.24
CA GLU A 465 -47.56 38.09 41.93
C GLU A 465 -46.69 38.72 40.84
N VAL A 466 -46.41 37.97 39.79
CA VAL A 466 -45.46 38.35 38.75
C VAL A 466 -45.97 37.91 37.39
N ALA A 467 -46.12 38.84 36.46
CA ALA A 467 -46.36 38.60 35.05
C ALA A 467 -45.04 38.72 34.28
N MET A 468 -44.58 37.64 33.68
CA MET A 468 -43.31 37.54 32.96
C MET A 468 -43.50 37.81 31.46
N VAL A 469 -42.55 38.50 30.83
CA VAL A 469 -42.55 38.69 29.36
C VAL A 469 -41.91 37.52 28.60
N GLN A 470 -41.21 36.62 29.31
CA GLN A 470 -40.63 35.38 28.76
C GLN A 470 -41.13 34.17 29.54
N ALA A 471 -41.01 32.97 28.94
CA ALA A 471 -41.41 31.72 29.57
C ALA A 471 -40.62 31.43 30.85
N MET A 472 -41.23 30.69 31.77
CA MET A 472 -40.57 30.25 32.99
C MET A 472 -39.45 29.26 32.65
N THR A 473 -38.26 29.46 33.21
CA THR A 473 -37.11 28.54 33.04
C THR A 473 -36.70 27.97 34.39
N ALA A 474 -36.06 26.79 34.39
CA ALA A 474 -35.60 26.15 35.63
C ALA A 474 -34.67 27.04 36.49
N PRO A 475 -33.67 27.78 35.92
CA PRO A 475 -32.85 28.70 36.72
C PRO A 475 -33.65 29.85 37.33
N LEU A 476 -34.66 30.37 36.61
CA LEU A 476 -35.51 31.44 37.11
C LEU A 476 -36.42 30.96 38.25
N TRP A 477 -36.98 29.75 38.13
CA TRP A 477 -37.76 29.14 39.21
C TRP A 477 -36.91 28.94 40.49
N GLN A 478 -35.70 28.40 40.34
CA GLN A 478 -34.76 28.23 41.46
C GLN A 478 -34.37 29.56 42.12
N LEU A 479 -34.31 30.64 41.35
CA LEU A 479 -34.08 31.98 41.89
C LEU A 479 -35.27 32.45 42.74
N LEU A 480 -36.50 32.27 42.27
CA LEU A 480 -37.72 32.60 43.01
C LEU A 480 -37.81 31.80 44.32
N GLU A 481 -37.52 30.50 44.27
CA GLU A 481 -37.44 29.64 45.45
C GLU A 481 -36.37 30.11 46.44
N ALA A 482 -35.21 30.57 45.94
CA ALA A 482 -34.15 31.12 46.79
C ALA A 482 -34.54 32.47 47.42
N PHE A 483 -35.35 33.28 46.74
CA PHE A 483 -35.81 34.57 47.24
C PHE A 483 -36.87 34.43 48.34
N GLN A 484 -37.77 33.47 48.21
CA GLN A 484 -38.90 33.27 49.12
C GLN A 484 -38.51 33.26 50.62
N PRO A 485 -37.57 32.42 51.10
CA PRO A 485 -37.23 32.37 52.53
C PRO A 485 -36.57 33.65 53.02
N ILE A 486 -35.76 34.30 52.18
CA ILE A 486 -35.11 35.59 52.49
C ILE A 486 -36.16 36.67 52.71
N VAL A 487 -37.14 36.73 51.79
CA VAL A 487 -38.26 37.67 51.88
C VAL A 487 -39.09 37.39 53.13
N ALA A 488 -39.37 36.13 53.45
CA ALA A 488 -40.14 35.76 54.64
C ALA A 488 -39.48 36.23 55.94
N VAL A 489 -38.21 35.84 56.15
CA VAL A 489 -37.45 36.21 57.35
C VAL A 489 -37.33 37.72 57.49
N SER A 490 -37.06 38.42 56.38
CA SER A 490 -36.88 39.87 56.39
C SER A 490 -38.20 40.64 56.55
N LEU A 491 -39.33 40.06 56.14
CA LEU A 491 -40.67 40.64 56.29
C LEU A 491 -41.14 40.58 57.74
N ALA A 492 -40.75 39.53 58.49
CA ALA A 492 -41.16 39.31 59.88
C ALA A 492 -40.89 40.50 60.82
N ARG A 493 -39.87 41.33 60.53
CA ARG A 493 -39.57 42.54 61.30
C ARG A 493 -40.66 43.62 61.27
N PHE A 494 -41.59 43.52 60.31
CA PHE A 494 -42.73 44.43 60.18
C PHE A 494 -44.05 43.83 60.69
N ALA A 495 -44.01 42.62 61.25
CA ALA A 495 -45.20 42.02 61.84
C ALA A 495 -45.69 42.90 63.00
N PRO A 496 -46.98 43.27 63.06
CA PRO A 496 -47.55 43.93 64.22
C PRO A 496 -47.51 42.96 65.40
N ASP A 497 -46.67 43.30 66.38
CA ASP A 497 -46.37 42.62 67.66
C ASP A 497 -45.46 41.38 67.58
N ALA A 498 -44.15 41.61 67.55
CA ALA A 498 -43.18 40.65 68.10
C ALA A 498 -43.28 40.70 69.64
N PRO A 499 -43.45 39.57 70.35
CA PRO A 499 -43.31 39.55 71.81
C PRO A 499 -41.86 39.92 72.15
N LEU A 500 -41.68 40.89 73.05
CA LEU A 500 -40.37 41.15 73.67
C LEU A 500 -39.92 39.86 74.39
N PRO A 501 -38.67 39.40 74.21
CA PRO A 501 -38.15 38.34 75.06
C PRO A 501 -37.96 38.88 76.47
N ASP A 502 -38.53 38.18 77.44
CA ASP A 502 -38.35 38.43 78.88
C ASP A 502 -36.85 38.41 79.24
N HIS A 503 -36.42 39.42 79.98
CA HIS A 503 -35.12 39.49 80.61
C HIS A 503 -35.10 38.62 81.86
N GLU A 504 -34.62 37.37 81.76
CA GLU A 504 -33.96 36.60 82.82
C GLU A 504 -33.03 35.62 82.09
N GLY A 505 -31.70 35.69 82.12
CA GLY A 505 -30.79 35.65 83.26
C GLY A 505 -29.85 34.46 83.04
N GLY A 506 -28.53 34.66 83.18
CA GLY A 506 -27.60 33.57 83.49
C GLY A 506 -26.79 32.95 82.35
N ASP A 507 -25.56 33.45 82.24
CA ASP A 507 -24.30 32.69 82.22
C ASP A 507 -23.97 31.61 81.17
N ALA A 508 -22.80 31.86 80.56
CA ALA A 508 -21.69 30.93 80.32
C ALA A 508 -21.98 29.48 79.87
N MET A 509 -21.46 29.09 78.69
CA MET A 509 -20.20 28.33 78.57
C MET A 509 -19.93 27.87 77.12
N ALA A 510 -18.68 28.08 76.70
CA ALA A 510 -17.82 27.24 75.84
C ALA A 510 -18.46 26.47 74.66
N ALA A 511 -18.19 26.81 73.40
CA ALA A 511 -16.93 26.49 72.69
C ALA A 511 -16.52 25.00 72.77
N THR A 512 -16.89 24.20 71.76
CA THR A 512 -16.07 23.07 71.29
C THR A 512 -16.38 22.83 69.80
N VAL A 513 -15.43 23.28 68.97
CA VAL A 513 -15.22 22.90 67.56
C VAL A 513 -13.86 22.19 67.54
N LEU A 514 -13.68 21.26 66.59
CA LEU A 514 -12.56 20.34 66.32
C LEU A 514 -12.98 18.91 66.70
N THR A 515 -12.93 17.89 65.86
CA THR A 515 -12.18 17.64 64.62
C THR A 515 -12.76 16.36 64.04
N GLU A 516 -12.99 16.26 62.72
CA GLU A 516 -12.71 15.06 61.92
C GLU A 516 -13.13 15.29 60.46
N ALA A 517 -12.12 15.55 59.63
CA ALA A 517 -12.19 15.44 58.18
C ALA A 517 -10.90 14.75 57.73
N LEU A 518 -11.05 13.58 57.12
CA LEU A 518 -10.31 12.98 55.99
C LEU A 518 -11.06 11.68 55.65
N PRO A 519 -11.25 11.33 54.36
CA PRO A 519 -10.28 11.44 53.29
C PRO A 519 -10.46 12.62 52.32
#